data_AF-A0A960PND6-F1
#
_entry.id   AF-A0A960PND6-F1
#
_cell.length_a   1.000
_cell.length_b   1.000
_cell.length_c   1.000
_cell.angle_alpha   90.00
_cell.angle_beta   90.00
_cell.angle_gamma   90.00
#
_symmetry.space_group_name_H-M   'P 1'
#
loop_
_entity.id
_entity.type
_entity.pdbx_description
1 polymer ?
#
loop_
_entity_poly.entity_id
_entity_poly.type
_entity_poly.pdbx_seq_one_letter_code
_entity_poly.pdbx_strand_id
1 'polypeptide(L)'
;MGRKGYPAEFRRRVLDLVDAGRPIADIARDLGISDQTVYNWRRQDRVDRGVEPGLSTGERAELAAARKKIRELESELAVHR
;
A
#
# COMPACT_ATOMS: atom_id res chain seq x y z
N MET A 1 -13.38 -4.19 12.69
CA MET A 1 -13.79 -4.02 11.28
C MET A 1 -12.66 -3.34 10.54
N GLY A 2 -11.81 -4.10 9.82
CA GLY A 2 -10.74 -3.50 9.01
C GLY A 2 -11.37 -2.59 7.97
N ARG A 3 -10.99 -1.31 7.95
CA ARG A 3 -11.54 -0.33 7.00
C ARG A 3 -11.40 -0.92 5.59
N LYS A 4 -12.53 -1.13 4.90
CA LYS A 4 -12.55 -1.58 3.50
C LYS A 4 -11.86 -0.48 2.69
N GLY A 5 -10.58 -0.68 2.40
CA GLY A 5 -9.80 0.26 1.62
C GLY A 5 -10.31 0.33 0.19
N TYR A 6 -9.84 1.32 -0.56
CA TYR A 6 -10.18 1.44 -1.98
C TYR A 6 -9.70 0.20 -2.77
N PRO A 7 -10.53 -0.32 -3.71
CA PRO A 7 -10.13 -1.43 -4.58
C PRO A 7 -8.81 -1.13 -5.31
N ALA A 8 -8.02 -2.17 -5.59
CA ALA A 8 -6.74 -2.01 -6.29
C ALA A 8 -6.92 -1.39 -7.68
N GLU A 9 -7.95 -1.81 -8.41
CA GLU A 9 -8.28 -1.25 -9.73
C GLU A 9 -8.63 0.24 -9.68
N PHE A 10 -9.37 0.66 -8.65
CA PHE A 10 -9.70 2.08 -8.45
C PHE A 10 -8.42 2.89 -8.21
N ARG A 11 -7.53 2.40 -7.34
CA ARG A 11 -6.24 3.04 -7.08
C ARG A 11 -5.39 3.14 -8.34
N ARG A 12 -5.34 2.08 -9.17
CA ARG A 12 -4.59 2.09 -10.44
C ARG A 12 -5.14 3.16 -11.39
N ARG A 13 -6.45 3.22 -11.61
CA ARG A 13 -7.07 4.24 -12.48
C ARG A 13 -6.78 5.66 -12.00
N VAL A 14 -6.78 5.90 -10.69
CA VAL A 14 -6.42 7.20 -10.11
C VAL A 14 -4.96 7.55 -10.43
N LEU A 15 -4.04 6.60 -10.28
CA LEU A 15 -2.64 6.80 -10.62
C LEU A 15 -2.43 7.01 -12.12
N ASP A 16 -3.17 6.33 -12.98
CA ASP A 16 -3.11 6.53 -14.43
C ASP A 16 -3.50 7.97 -14.82
N LEU A 17 -4.50 8.56 -14.15
CA LEU A 17 -4.87 9.97 -14.35
C LEU A 17 -3.78 10.93 -13.87
N VAL A 18 -3.09 10.60 -12.77
CA VAL A 18 -1.95 11.38 -12.28
C VAL A 18 -0.78 11.29 -13.25
N ASP A 19 -0.48 10.09 -13.77
CA ASP A 19 0.59 9.85 -14.74
C ASP A 19 0.28 10.55 -16.09
N ALA A 20 -1.00 10.70 -16.45
CA ALA A 20 -1.47 11.51 -17.58
C ALA A 20 -1.34 13.04 -17.34
N GLY A 21 -0.81 13.47 -16.19
CA GLY A 21 -0.53 14.88 -15.88
C GLY A 21 -1.68 15.64 -15.24
N ARG A 22 -2.79 14.98 -14.88
CA ARG A 22 -3.93 15.64 -14.26
C ARG A 22 -3.60 16.01 -12.80
N PRO A 23 -3.92 17.23 -12.32
CA PRO A 23 -3.60 17.63 -10.95
C PRO A 23 -4.29 16.76 -9.90
N ILE A 24 -3.54 16.38 -8.86
CA ILE A 24 -4.06 15.53 -7.77
C ILE A 24 -5.27 16.16 -7.09
N ALA A 25 -5.25 17.48 -6.85
CA ALA A 25 -6.36 18.20 -6.22
C ALA A 25 -7.67 18.10 -7.03
N ASP A 26 -7.59 18.16 -8.36
CA ASP A 26 -8.75 18.03 -9.23
C ASP A 26 -9.28 16.60 -9.23
N ILE A 27 -8.39 15.61 -9.33
CA ILE A 27 -8.76 14.18 -9.24
C ILE A 27 -9.44 13.88 -7.92
N ALA A 28 -8.87 14.35 -6.81
CA ALA A 28 -9.37 14.12 -5.47
C ALA A 28 -10.74 14.76 -5.26
N ARG A 29 -10.92 16.02 -5.71
CA ARG A 29 -12.20 16.72 -5.69
C ARG A 29 -13.27 15.98 -6.49
N ASP A 30 -12.96 15.56 -7.71
CA ASP A 30 -13.93 14.90 -8.60
C ASP A 30 -14.35 13.52 -8.09
N LEU A 31 -13.44 12.80 -7.44
CA LEU A 31 -13.69 11.45 -6.92
C LEU A 31 -14.19 11.47 -5.45
N GLY A 32 -14.25 12.65 -4.82
CA GLY A 32 -14.66 12.79 -3.42
C GLY A 32 -13.71 12.08 -2.44
N ILE A 33 -12.40 12.05 -2.74
CA ILE A 33 -11.38 11.44 -1.90
C ILE A 33 -10.38 12.50 -1.42
N SER A 34 -9.62 12.20 -0.36
CA SER A 34 -8.60 13.13 0.12
C SER A 34 -7.37 13.14 -0.79
N ASP A 35 -6.87 14.33 -1.14
CA ASP A 35 -5.61 14.53 -1.85
C ASP A 35 -4.46 13.73 -1.23
N GLN A 36 -4.36 13.74 0.11
CA GLN A 36 -3.33 13.01 0.84
C GLN A 36 -3.36 11.50 0.54
N THR A 37 -4.55 10.95 0.32
CA THR A 37 -4.70 9.53 -0.05
C THR A 37 -4.07 9.26 -1.41
N VAL A 38 -4.30 10.14 -2.38
CA VAL A 38 -3.72 10.05 -3.72
C VAL A 38 -2.21 10.25 -3.69
N TYR A 39 -1.71 11.22 -2.90
CA TYR A 39 -0.26 11.40 -2.69
C TYR A 39 0.40 10.16 -2.11
N ASN A 40 -0.24 9.52 -1.11
CA ASN A 40 0.28 8.29 -0.52
C ASN A 40 0.33 7.14 -1.52
N TRP A 41 -0.69 7.00 -2.38
CA TRP A 41 -0.68 6.00 -3.45
C TRP A 41 0.42 6.27 -4.47
N ARG A 42 0.58 7.53 -4.90
CA ARG A 42 1.61 7.91 -5.85
C ARG A 42 3.00 7.62 -5.29
N ARG A 43 3.23 7.94 -4.01
CA ARG A 43 4.49 7.65 -3.34
C ARG A 43 4.76 6.15 -3.28
N GLN A 44 3.78 5.34 -2.86
CA GLN A 44 3.96 3.89 -2.78
C GLN A 44 4.18 3.27 -4.17
N ASP A 45 3.48 3.74 -5.20
CA ASP A 45 3.70 3.26 -6.58
C ASP A 45 5.09 3.62 -7.10
N ARG A 46 5.63 4.79 -6.75
CA ARG A 46 7.03 5.15 -7.06
C ARG A 46 8.03 4.27 -6.32
N VAL A 47 7.76 3.91 -5.06
CA VAL A 47 8.58 2.94 -4.31
C VAL A 47 8.49 1.56 -4.96
N ASP A 48 7.30 1.10 -5.31
CA ASP A 48 7.07 -0.20 -5.95
C ASP A 48 7.74 -0.30 -7.33
N ARG A 49 7.87 0.81 -8.06
CA ARG A 49 8.61 0.93 -9.33
C ARG A 49 10.12 1.13 -9.14
N GLY A 50 10.62 1.22 -7.91
CA GLY A 50 12.05 1.47 -7.62
C GLY A 50 12.52 2.89 -7.93
N VAL A 51 11.60 3.83 -8.12
CA VAL A 51 11.90 5.26 -8.42
C VAL A 51 12.23 6.04 -7.15
N GLU A 52 11.65 5.65 -6.01
CA GLU A 52 11.95 6.22 -4.70
C GLU A 52 12.39 5.13 -3.73
N PRO A 53 13.29 5.45 -2.77
CA PRO A 53 13.65 4.51 -1.72
C PRO A 53 12.49 4.25 -0.78
N GLY A 54 12.33 3.00 -0.36
CA GLY A 54 11.33 2.59 0.62
C GLY A 54 11.02 1.10 0.51
N LEU A 55 10.22 0.61 1.46
CA LEU A 55 9.68 -0.75 1.39
C LEU A 55 8.52 -0.80 0.40
N SER A 56 8.70 -1.58 -0.66
CA SER A 56 7.67 -1.90 -1.63
C SER A 56 6.52 -2.67 -0.97
N THR A 57 5.37 -2.68 -1.64
CA THR A 57 4.19 -3.42 -1.21
C THR A 57 4.50 -4.92 -1.09
N GLY A 58 5.33 -5.46 -1.99
CA GLY A 58 5.78 -6.86 -1.97
C GLY A 58 6.65 -7.17 -0.75
N GLU A 59 7.71 -6.39 -0.53
CA GLU A 59 8.60 -6.55 0.62
C GLU A 59 7.86 -6.43 1.96
N ARG A 60 6.86 -5.53 2.04
CA ARG A 60 6.00 -5.42 3.23
C ARG A 60 5.19 -6.68 3.47
N ALA A 61 4.64 -7.29 2.41
CA ALA A 61 3.86 -8.51 2.51
C ALA A 61 4.73 -9.69 2.97
N GLU A 62 5.92 -9.83 2.41
CA GLU A 62 6.89 -10.85 2.80
C GLU A 62 7.34 -10.67 4.25
N LEU A 63 7.67 -9.44 4.65
CA LEU A 63 8.05 -9.13 6.02
C LEU A 63 6.92 -9.45 7.01
N ALA A 64 5.67 -9.17 6.64
CA ALA A 64 4.51 -9.51 7.47
C ALA A 64 4.32 -11.03 7.58
N ALA A 65 4.48 -11.76 6.48
CA ALA A 65 4.40 -13.23 6.47
C ALA A 65 5.51 -13.86 7.32
N ALA A 66 6.75 -13.37 7.19
CA ALA A 66 7.89 -13.83 7.97
C ALA A 66 7.67 -13.58 9.47
N ARG A 67 7.25 -12.37 9.86
CA ARG A 67 6.92 -12.04 11.26
C ARG A 67 5.81 -12.93 11.83
N LYS A 68 4.79 -13.24 11.02
CA LYS A 68 3.73 -14.17 11.42
C LYS A 68 4.30 -15.56 11.66
N LYS A 69 5.14 -16.07 10.74
CA LYS A 69 5.74 -17.40 10.88
C LYS A 69 6.67 -17.50 12.09
N ILE A 70 7.45 -16.46 12.36
CA ILE A 70 8.31 -16.40 13.56
C ILE A 70 7.45 -16.52 14.82
N ARG A 71 6.36 -15.76 14.92
CA ARG A 71 5.46 -15.81 16.09
C ARG A 71 4.81 -17.19 16.27
N GLU A 72 4.45 -17.85 15.18
CA GLU A 72 3.90 -19.22 15.22
C GLU A 72 4.95 -20.20 15.77
N LEU A 73 6.17 -20.16 15.24
CA LEU A 73 7.28 -21.02 15.68
C LEU A 73 7.67 -20.77 17.15
N GLU A 74 7.70 -19.51 17.58
CA GLU A 74 7.96 -19.15 18.98
C GLU A 74 6.88 -19.71 19.92
N SER A 75 5.63 -19.73 19.46
CA SER A 75 4.51 -20.30 20.22
C SER A 75 4.61 -21.82 20.32
N GLU A 76 4.96 -22.50 19.23
CA GLU A 76 5.21 -23.95 19.22
C GLU A 76 6.36 -24.33 20.17
N LEU A 77 7.47 -23.59 20.11
CA LEU A 77 8.61 -23.83 21.00
C LEU A 77 8.27 -23.61 22.48
N ALA A 78 7.41 -22.63 22.79
CA ALA A 78 6.98 -22.35 24.16
C ALA A 78 6.08 -23.45 24.75
N VAL A 79 5.32 -24.17 23.91
CA VAL A 79 4.47 -25.30 24.34
C VAL A 79 5.28 -26.57 24.56
N HIS A 80 6.40 -26.73 23.84
CA HIS A 80 7.29 -27.90 23.94
C HIS A 80 8.40 -27.76 25.00
N ARG A 81 8.30 -26.78 25.89
CA ARG A 81 9.25 -26.49 26.97
C ARG A 81 8.62 -26.79 28.33
#